data_AF-A0A1J8QF95-F1
#
_entry.id   AF-A0A1J8QF95-F1
#
_cell.length_a   1.000
_cell.length_b   1.000
_cell.length_c   1.000
_cell.angle_alpha   90.00
_cell.angle_beta   90.00
_cell.angle_gamma   90.00
#
_symmetry.space_group_name_H-M   'P 1'
#
loop_
_entity.id
_entity.type
_entity.pdbx_description
1 polymer ?
#
loop_
_entity_poly.entity_id
_entity_poly.type
_entity_poly.pdbx_seq_one_letter_code
_entity_poly.pdbx_strand_id
1 'polypeptide(L)'
;MDTALPSTNSSLFNIPQLTEDGMNWITYKERMLTVIGARGLMRYVDGRAIKPKPFKFNFTTKKQEKDDGTEPTQTEIEDLDKKIDEFYQKDSLVKQQIFSTITDQLLLSVQKLQ
;
A
#
# COMPACT_ATOMS: atom_id res chain seq x y z
N MET A 1 -14.52 19.75 -23.25
CA MET A 1 -14.23 20.38 -21.95
C MET A 1 -13.09 19.60 -21.34
N ASP A 2 -11.89 20.16 -21.45
CA ASP A 2 -10.66 19.56 -20.94
C ASP A 2 -10.64 19.70 -19.42
N THR A 3 -11.00 18.62 -18.73
CA THR A 3 -10.83 18.53 -17.28
C THR A 3 -9.36 18.26 -16.98
N ALA A 4 -8.53 19.31 -17.11
CA ALA A 4 -7.17 19.28 -16.62
C ALA A 4 -7.22 18.96 -15.11
N LEU A 5 -6.70 17.79 -14.74
CA LEU A 5 -6.45 17.43 -13.36
C LEU A 5 -5.61 18.54 -12.71
N PRO A 6 -5.96 19.02 -11.50
CA PRO A 6 -5.14 20.01 -10.82
C PRO A 6 -3.73 19.42 -10.66
N SER A 7 -2.75 20.11 -11.25
CA SER A 7 -1.34 19.85 -11.06
C SER A 7 -1.08 19.67 -9.57
N THR A 8 -0.53 18.52 -9.19
CA THR A 8 -0.20 18.15 -7.83
C THR A 8 0.67 19.25 -7.21
N ASN A 9 0.06 20.15 -6.43
CA ASN A 9 0.77 21.17 -5.69
C ASN A 9 1.62 20.45 -4.63
N SER A 10 2.90 20.23 -4.95
CA SER A 10 3.90 19.55 -4.13
C SER A 10 4.21 20.26 -2.81
N SER A 11 3.71 21.48 -2.62
CA SER A 11 3.99 22.33 -1.46
C SER A 11 3.02 22.17 -0.27
N LEU A 12 1.82 21.60 -0.46
CA LEU A 12 0.77 21.61 0.58
C LEU A 12 0.94 20.54 1.66
N PHE A 13 1.87 19.60 1.47
CA PHE A 13 2.04 18.45 2.36
C PHE A 13 3.52 18.17 2.65
N ASN A 14 4.25 19.21 3.04
CA ASN A 14 5.65 19.05 3.41
C ASN A 14 5.76 18.28 4.74
N ILE A 15 6.00 16.98 4.64
CA ILE A 15 6.28 16.11 5.78
C ILE A 15 7.76 16.29 6.11
N PRO A 16 8.13 16.83 7.28
CA PRO A 16 9.53 16.92 7.67
C PRO A 16 10.11 15.51 7.79
N GLN A 17 11.38 15.33 7.44
CA GLN A 17 12.04 14.06 7.69
C GLN A 17 12.04 13.76 9.20
N LEU A 18 11.76 12.51 9.58
CA LEU A 18 11.84 12.07 10.97
C LEU A 18 13.29 12.18 11.46
N THR A 19 13.50 12.94 12.55
CA THR A 19 14.84 13.12 13.12
C THR A 19 15.32 11.83 13.77
N GLU A 20 16.63 11.59 13.78
CA GLU A 20 17.22 10.37 14.36
C GLU A 20 16.94 10.23 15.86
N ASP A 21 16.86 11.37 16.57
CA ASP A 21 16.49 11.46 17.98
C ASP A 21 14.97 11.33 18.22
N GLY A 22 14.16 11.29 17.16
CA GLY A 22 12.70 11.19 17.22
C GLY A 22 11.99 12.40 17.84
N MET A 23 12.67 13.52 18.09
CA MET A 23 12.09 14.68 18.77
C MET A 23 10.90 15.29 18.00
N ASN A 24 10.87 15.14 16.67
CA ASN A 24 9.76 15.61 15.85
C ASN A 24 8.66 14.54 15.58
N TRP A 25 8.67 13.41 16.29
CA TRP A 25 7.77 12.27 16.04
C TRP A 25 6.29 12.64 15.96
N ILE A 26 5.78 13.43 16.91
CA ILE A 26 4.35 13.81 16.94
C ILE A 26 3.98 14.59 15.67
N THR A 27 4.77 15.60 15.31
CA THR A 27 4.55 16.41 14.11
C THR A 27 4.68 15.58 12.84
N TYR A 28 5.69 14.72 12.76
CA TYR A 28 5.91 13.80 11.65
C TYR A 28 4.70 12.89 11.44
N LYS A 29 4.25 12.21 12.52
CA LYS A 29 3.14 11.27 12.49
C LYS A 29 1.85 11.93 12.04
N GLU A 30 1.47 13.07 12.63
CA GLU A 30 0.23 13.77 12.27
C GLU A 30 0.21 14.19 10.79
N ARG A 31 1.32 14.73 10.28
CA ARG A 31 1.43 15.13 8.87
C ARG A 31 1.40 13.92 7.95
N MET A 32 2.14 12.86 8.27
CA MET A 32 2.17 11.63 7.50
C MET A 32 0.78 11.00 7.39
N LEU A 33 0.08 10.85 8.51
CA LEU A 33 -1.28 10.31 8.54
C LEU A 33 -2.27 11.19 7.80
N THR A 34 -2.14 12.52 7.86
CA THR A 34 -2.97 13.45 7.09
C THR A 34 -2.79 13.23 5.58
N VAL A 35 -1.55 13.06 5.11
CA VAL A 35 -1.27 12.82 3.68
C VAL A 35 -1.82 11.48 3.21
N ILE A 36 -1.60 10.43 3.99
CA ILE A 36 -2.11 9.09 3.67
C ILE A 36 -3.65 9.08 3.70
N GLY A 37 -4.25 9.76 4.67
CA GLY A 37 -5.69 9.93 4.80
C GLY A 37 -6.30 10.68 3.62
N ALA A 38 -5.69 11.78 3.19
CA ALA A 38 -6.11 12.54 2.00
C ALA A 38 -6.07 11.70 0.71
N ARG A 39 -5.22 10.67 0.64
CA ARG A 39 -5.16 9.71 -0.47
C ARG A 39 -6.13 8.53 -0.33
N GLY A 40 -6.90 8.45 0.76
CA GLY A 40 -7.81 7.33 1.04
C GLY A 40 -7.08 6.01 1.37
N LEU A 41 -5.82 6.09 1.78
CA LEU A 41 -4.97 4.91 2.03
C LEU A 41 -4.84 4.53 3.51
N MET A 42 -5.62 5.16 4.39
CA MET A 42 -5.51 4.97 5.85
C MET A 42 -5.60 3.49 6.28
N ARG A 43 -6.44 2.70 5.59
CA ARG A 43 -6.59 1.26 5.85
C ARG A 43 -5.29 0.44 5.74
N TYR A 44 -4.32 0.92 4.97
CA TYR A 44 -3.02 0.24 4.82
C TYR A 44 -2.08 0.54 5.99
N VAL A 45 -2.26 1.68 6.68
CA VAL A 45 -1.45 2.06 7.84
C VAL A 45 -1.98 1.42 9.13
N ASP A 46 -3.31 1.37 9.29
CA ASP A 46 -3.94 0.80 10.48
C ASP A 46 -4.11 -0.73 10.41
N GLY A 47 -3.64 -1.37 9.33
CA GLY A 47 -3.67 -2.82 9.16
C GLY A 47 -5.04 -3.39 8.76
N ARG A 48 -6.05 -2.56 8.46
CA ARG A 48 -7.38 -3.04 8.02
C ARG A 48 -7.42 -3.45 6.55
N ALA A 49 -6.41 -3.10 5.75
CA ALA A 49 -6.32 -3.54 4.37
C ALA A 49 -6.05 -5.04 4.31
N ILE A 50 -7.03 -5.81 3.85
CA ILE A 50 -6.90 -7.26 3.69
C ILE A 50 -6.34 -7.55 2.30
N LYS A 51 -5.21 -8.26 2.25
CA LYS A 51 -4.63 -8.76 1.00
C LYS A 51 -5.57 -9.82 0.40
N PRO A 52 -6.01 -9.68 -0.86
CA PRO A 52 -6.79 -10.73 -1.52
C PRO A 52 -5.99 -12.03 -1.61
N LYS A 53 -6.66 -13.17 -1.39
CA LYS A 53 -6.05 -14.50 -1.45
C LYS A 53 -6.12 -15.01 -2.89
N PRO A 54 -5.01 -15.45 -3.51
CA PRO A 54 -5.04 -16.14 -4.79
C PRO A 54 -5.87 -17.42 -4.72
N PHE A 55 -6.45 -17.84 -5.85
CA PHE A 55 -7.06 -19.17 -5.95
C PHE A 55 -6.02 -20.27 -5.70
N LYS A 56 -6.47 -21.39 -5.14
CA LYS A 56 -5.59 -22.54 -4.91
C LYS A 56 -5.25 -23.16 -6.24
N PHE A 57 -4.02 -23.62 -6.39
CA PHE A 57 -3.62 -24.39 -7.57
C PHE A 57 -3.58 -25.87 -7.23
N ASN A 58 -4.41 -26.66 -7.91
CA ASN A 58 -4.41 -28.11 -7.78
C ASN A 58 -3.41 -28.69 -8.79
N PHE A 59 -2.30 -29.24 -8.28
CA PHE A 59 -1.23 -29.82 -9.10
C PHE A 59 -1.64 -31.11 -9.80
N THR A 60 -2.63 -31.84 -9.30
CA THR A 60 -3.13 -33.08 -9.88
C THR A 60 -4.02 -32.81 -11.10
N THR A 61 -4.94 -31.86 -10.99
CA THR A 61 -5.83 -31.47 -12.09
C THR A 61 -5.23 -30.38 -12.99
N LYS A 62 -4.13 -29.75 -12.56
CA LYS A 62 -3.45 -28.60 -13.19
C LYS A 62 -4.36 -27.39 -13.38
N LYS A 63 -5.27 -27.16 -12.44
CA LYS A 63 -6.25 -26.08 -12.51
C LYS A 63 -6.30 -25.26 -11.23
N GLN A 64 -6.83 -24.05 -11.34
CA GLN A 64 -7.16 -23.23 -10.18
C GLN A 64 -8.50 -23.68 -9.59
N GLU A 65 -8.62 -23.60 -8.27
CA GLU A 65 -9.81 -23.95 -7.50
C GLU A 65 -10.12 -22.85 -6.50
N LYS A 66 -11.40 -22.50 -6.41
CA LYS A 66 -11.94 -21.65 -5.34
C LYS A 66 -11.96 -22.42 -4.02
N ASP A 67 -12.24 -21.70 -2.92
CA ASP A 67 -12.37 -22.32 -1.60
C ASP A 67 -13.53 -23.33 -1.50
N ASP A 68 -14.55 -23.20 -2.35
CA ASP A 68 -15.68 -24.13 -2.44
C ASP A 68 -15.41 -25.35 -3.35
N GLY A 69 -14.21 -25.46 -3.92
CA GLY A 69 -13.81 -26.54 -4.82
C GLY A 69 -14.27 -26.38 -6.27
N THR A 70 -14.93 -25.27 -6.62
CA THR A 70 -15.30 -24.99 -8.02
C THR A 70 -14.14 -24.37 -8.80
N GLU A 71 -14.11 -24.63 -10.12
CA GLU A 71 -13.14 -23.99 -11.01
C GLU A 71 -13.56 -22.53 -11.26
N PRO A 72 -12.66 -21.54 -11.03
CA PRO A 72 -12.93 -20.16 -11.35
C PRO A 72 -12.95 -19.95 -12.87
N THR A 73 -13.82 -19.05 -13.30
CA THR A 73 -13.84 -18.59 -14.69
C THR A 73 -12.62 -17.70 -14.97
N GLN A 74 -12.24 -17.58 -16.24
CA GLN A 74 -11.13 -16.72 -16.65
C GLN A 74 -11.29 -15.27 -16.17
N THR A 75 -12.52 -14.74 -16.23
CA THR A 75 -12.83 -13.39 -15.74
C THR A 75 -12.63 -13.25 -14.23
N GLU A 76 -13.00 -14.27 -13.44
CA GLU A 76 -12.78 -14.24 -11.99
C GLU A 76 -11.29 -14.28 -11.62
N ILE A 77 -10.47 -14.98 -12.42
CA ILE A 77 -9.02 -15.01 -12.25
C ILE A 77 -8.43 -13.62 -12.51
N GLU A 78 -8.76 -13.03 -13.67
CA GLU A 78 -8.28 -11.70 -14.05
C GLU A 78 -8.71 -10.60 -13.06
N ASP A 79 -9.97 -10.64 -12.60
CA ASP A 79 -10.47 -9.71 -11.58
C ASP A 79 -9.76 -9.87 -10.23
N LEU A 80 -9.42 -11.10 -9.85
CA LEU A 80 -8.69 -11.36 -8.61
C LEU A 80 -7.24 -10.87 -8.71
N ASP A 81 -6.55 -11.18 -9.81
CA ASP A 81 -5.18 -10.72 -10.05
C ASP A 81 -5.11 -9.20 -10.05
N LYS A 82 -6.06 -8.52 -10.71
CA LYS A 82 -6.16 -7.05 -10.67
C LYS A 82 -6.32 -6.51 -9.24
N LYS A 83 -7.14 -7.16 -8.41
CA LYS A 83 -7.31 -6.75 -6.99
C LYS A 83 -6.04 -6.98 -6.17
N ILE A 84 -5.28 -8.04 -6.46
CA ILE A 84 -4.00 -8.32 -5.82
C ILE A 84 -2.98 -7.24 -6.21
N ASP A 85 -2.88 -6.92 -7.49
CA ASP A 85 -1.99 -5.88 -8.00
C ASP A 85 -2.34 -4.50 -7.42
N GLU A 86 -3.63 -4.15 -7.39
CA GLU A 86 -4.10 -2.90 -6.79
C GLU A 86 -3.77 -2.84 -5.28
N PHE A 87 -3.90 -3.96 -4.56
CA PHE A 87 -3.49 -4.04 -3.16
C PHE A 87 -2.01 -3.71 -3.00
N TYR A 88 -1.14 -4.36 -3.78
CA TYR A 88 0.31 -4.14 -3.71
C TYR A 88 0.74 -2.75 -4.15
N GLN A 89 0.09 -2.20 -5.17
CA GLN A 89 0.31 -0.83 -5.62
C GLN A 89 0.03 0.15 -4.48
N LYS A 90 -1.13 0.02 -3.82
CA LYS A 90 -1.54 0.91 -2.72
C LYS A 90 -0.68 0.75 -1.47
N ASP A 91 -0.31 -0.49 -1.12
CA ASP A 91 0.64 -0.78 -0.04
C ASP A 91 2.01 -0.14 -0.32
N SER A 92 2.50 -0.26 -1.55
CA SER A 92 3.78 0.33 -1.97
C SER A 92 3.76 1.85 -1.95
N LEU A 93 2.64 2.48 -2.33
CA LEU A 93 2.48 3.94 -2.26
C LEU A 93 2.60 4.47 -0.83
N VAL A 94 2.04 3.75 0.14
CA VAL A 94 2.17 4.09 1.57
C VAL A 94 3.62 3.92 2.03
N LYS A 95 4.25 2.78 1.71
CA LYS A 95 5.67 2.54 2.03
C LYS A 95 6.58 3.59 1.44
N GLN A 96 6.40 3.92 0.16
CA GLN A 96 7.16 4.96 -0.54
C GLN A 96 7.04 6.31 0.18
N GLN A 97 5.82 6.70 0.58
CA GLN A 97 5.61 7.95 1.29
C GLN A 97 6.40 7.98 2.61
N ILE A 98 6.38 6.88 3.38
CA ILE A 98 7.12 6.75 4.64
C ILE A 98 8.64 6.77 4.40
N PHE A 99 9.12 5.95 3.47
CA PHE A 99 10.55 5.78 3.18
C PHE A 99 11.19 7.06 2.65
N SER A 100 10.44 7.87 1.91
CA SER A 100 10.91 9.18 1.41
C SER A 100 11.10 10.24 2.52
N THR A 101 10.64 9.98 3.74
CA THR A 101 10.62 10.94 4.84
C THR A 101 11.30 10.42 6.12
N ILE A 102 12.06 9.33 6.01
CA ILE A 102 12.92 8.81 7.10
C ILE A 102 14.37 8.79 6.64
N THR A 103 15.31 8.57 7.54
CA THR A 103 16.73 8.38 7.19
C THR A 103 16.98 6.96 6.68
N ASP A 104 18.01 6.78 5.86
CA ASP A 104 18.41 5.46 5.36
C ASP A 104 18.73 4.49 6.50
N GLN A 105 19.34 4.99 7.59
CA GLN A 105 19.60 4.18 8.79
C GLN A 105 18.31 3.66 9.44
N LEU A 106 17.28 4.51 9.51
CA LEU A 106 15.98 4.11 10.05
C LEU A 106 15.27 3.15 9.09
N LEU A 107 15.35 3.39 7.78
CA LEU A 107 14.82 2.49 6.76
C LEU A 107 15.44 1.08 6.88
N LEU A 108 16.76 0.99 6.98
CA LEU A 108 17.47 -0.28 7.15
C LEU A 108 17.06 -0.99 8.45
N SER A 109 16.85 -0.23 9.52
CA SER A 109 16.35 -0.78 10.79
C SER A 109 14.93 -1.35 10.63
N VAL A 110 14.03 -0.63 9.96
CA VAL A 110 12.65 -1.08 9.70
C VAL A 110 12.62 -2.34 8.82
N GLN A 111 13.44 -2.40 7.79
CA GLN A 111 13.50 -3.57 6.89
C GLN A 111 14.07 -4.82 7.57
N LYS A 112 14.98 -4.67 8.53
CA LYS A 112 15.56 -5.79 9.29
C LYS A 112 14.65 -6.35 10.38
N LEU A 113 13.54 -5.68 10.71
CA LEU A 113 12.56 -6.13 11.71
C LEU A 113 11.52 -7.12 11.14
N GLN A 114 11.62 -7.46 9.84
CA GLN A 114 10.82 -8.52 9.20
C GLN A 114 11.61 -9.81 9.07
#